data_AF-A0A820SM96-F1
#
_entry.id   AF-A0A820SM96-F1
#
_cell.length_a   1.000
_cell.length_b   1.000
_cell.length_c   1.000
_cell.angle_alpha   90.00
_cell.angle_beta   90.00
_cell.angle_gamma   90.00
#
_symmetry.space_group_name_H-M   'P 1'
#
loop_
_entity.id
_entity.type
_entity.pdbx_description
1 polymer ?
#
loop_
_entity_poly.entity_id
_entity_poly.type
_entity_poly.pdbx_seq_one_letter_code
_entity_poly.pdbx_strand_id
1 'polypeptide(L)'
;MARLYDAIEPEVISMSMLQHAVESLRADGENLVVPKDEKLNYGEVSVLRLDFRNILRMENLWLFTNLTKLQMDNNIIERIEGLDTLHKLTWLDLSFNNITRIEGLDSLTELTDLSLYNNRITAIENMDSLKKLNVFSIGNNQIDDENSV
;
A
#
# COMPACT_ATOMS: atom_id res chain seq x y z
N MET A 1 33.12 -7.49 -20.41
CA MET A 1 32.34 -8.26 -19.42
C MET A 1 31.52 -7.29 -18.61
N ALA A 2 30.28 -7.04 -19.02
CA ALA A 2 29.28 -6.31 -18.25
C ALA A 2 28.07 -7.23 -18.10
N ARG A 3 28.09 -8.08 -17.07
CA ARG A 3 26.84 -8.47 -16.44
C ARG A 3 26.57 -7.35 -15.45
N LEU A 4 25.37 -6.78 -15.41
CA LEU A 4 24.67 -6.47 -14.16
C LEU A 4 23.34 -5.76 -14.46
N TYR A 5 22.26 -6.45 -14.07
CA TYR A 5 20.86 -6.03 -13.95
C TYR A 5 20.10 -5.80 -15.26
N ASP A 6 19.39 -6.84 -15.68
CA ASP A 6 18.08 -6.65 -16.30
C ASP A 6 17.31 -5.66 -15.41
N ALA A 7 17.08 -4.45 -15.90
CA ALA A 7 16.21 -3.51 -15.22
C ALA A 7 14.82 -4.15 -15.21
N ILE A 8 14.43 -4.72 -14.08
CA ILE A 8 13.08 -5.25 -13.89
C ILE A 8 12.14 -4.10 -14.22
N GLU A 9 11.27 -4.29 -15.21
CA GLU A 9 10.36 -3.24 -15.64
C GLU A 9 9.43 -2.87 -14.47
N PRO A 10 9.13 -1.57 -14.28
CA PRO A 10 8.17 -1.14 -13.28
C PRO A 10 6.83 -1.82 -13.50
N GLU A 11 6.23 -2.36 -12.44
CA GLU A 11 4.95 -3.03 -12.54
C GLU A 11 3.78 -2.11 -12.17
N VAL A 12 2.64 -2.33 -12.82
CA VAL A 12 1.34 -1.79 -12.40
C VAL A 12 0.58 -2.93 -11.74
N ILE A 13 -0.17 -2.65 -10.67
CA ILE A 13 -1.00 -3.66 -10.01
C ILE A 13 -2.02 -4.21 -11.01
N SER A 14 -1.74 -5.40 -11.54
CA SER A 14 -2.57 -6.09 -12.52
C SER A 14 -3.48 -7.13 -11.86
N MET A 15 -4.53 -7.54 -12.55
CA MET A 15 -5.44 -8.60 -12.07
C MET A 15 -4.70 -9.91 -11.78
N SER A 16 -3.71 -10.27 -12.59
CA SER A 16 -2.90 -11.48 -12.37
C SER A 16 -2.01 -11.35 -11.14
N MET A 17 -1.39 -10.19 -10.92
CA MET A 17 -0.61 -9.92 -9.71
C MET A 17 -1.47 -10.06 -8.44
N LEU A 18 -2.68 -9.47 -8.47
CA LEU A 18 -3.64 -9.53 -7.37
C LEU A 18 -4.10 -10.96 -7.10
N GLN A 19 -4.42 -11.72 -8.15
CA GLN A 19 -4.79 -13.13 -8.01
C GLN A 19 -3.66 -13.93 -7.35
N HIS A 20 -2.42 -13.80 -7.83
CA HIS A 20 -1.27 -14.47 -7.25
C HIS A 20 -0.99 -14.04 -5.80
N ALA A 21 -1.16 -12.75 -5.47
CA ALA A 21 -1.00 -12.25 -4.11
C ALA A 21 -1.98 -12.92 -3.15
N VAL A 22 -3.27 -13.00 -3.53
CA VAL A 22 -4.27 -13.63 -2.67
C VAL A 22 -4.08 -15.14 -2.58
N GLU A 23 -3.68 -15.80 -3.67
CA GLU A 23 -3.37 -17.23 -3.67
C GLU A 23 -2.16 -17.56 -2.78
N SER A 24 -1.11 -16.73 -2.78
CA SER A 24 0.05 -16.88 -1.89
C SER A 24 -0.36 -16.80 -0.42
N LEU A 25 -1.19 -15.82 -0.07
CA LEU A 25 -1.70 -15.68 1.30
C LEU A 25 -2.51 -16.91 1.74
N ARG A 26 -3.23 -17.59 0.83
CA ARG A 26 -3.96 -18.84 1.14
C ARG A 26 -3.01 -19.99 1.49
N ALA A 27 -1.82 -20.01 0.91
CA ALA A 27 -0.82 -21.03 1.17
C ALA A 27 -0.16 -20.87 2.54
N ASP A 28 0.03 -19.63 2.99
CA ASP A 28 0.75 -19.31 4.23
C ASP A 28 -0.09 -19.49 5.51
N GLY A 29 -1.38 -19.81 5.38
CA GLY A 29 -2.26 -20.10 6.53
C GLY A 29 -2.60 -18.87 7.39
N GLU A 30 -2.24 -17.68 6.93
CA GLU A 30 -2.66 -16.44 7.56
C GLU A 30 -4.16 -16.21 7.30
N ASN A 31 -4.85 -15.65 8.31
CA ASN A 31 -6.29 -15.39 8.38
C ASN A 31 -6.85 -14.71 7.11
N LEU A 32 -7.07 -15.51 6.08
CA LEU A 32 -7.95 -15.21 4.99
C LEU A 32 -9.31 -15.75 5.39
N VAL A 33 -10.28 -14.85 5.47
CA VAL A 33 -11.69 -15.23 5.43
C VAL A 33 -12.03 -15.62 3.98
N VAL A 34 -11.29 -16.57 3.41
CA VAL A 34 -11.48 -17.01 2.02
C VAL A 34 -11.34 -18.53 1.96
N PRO A 35 -12.46 -19.27 1.85
CA PRO A 35 -12.46 -20.73 1.74
C PRO A 35 -11.64 -21.22 0.53
N LYS A 36 -10.95 -22.36 0.69
CA LYS A 36 -10.08 -22.95 -0.35
C LYS A 36 -10.83 -23.39 -1.62
N ASP A 37 -12.13 -23.65 -1.51
CA ASP A 37 -12.93 -24.31 -2.56
C ASP A 37 -13.81 -23.36 -3.39
N GLU A 38 -13.78 -22.05 -3.11
CA GLU A 38 -14.61 -21.07 -3.82
C GLU A 38 -13.81 -20.13 -4.73
N LYS A 39 -14.48 -19.72 -5.83
CA LYS A 39 -14.00 -18.70 -6.77
C LYS A 39 -13.58 -17.47 -5.98
N LEU A 40 -12.39 -16.94 -6.29
CA LEU A 40 -11.81 -15.83 -5.55
C LEU A 40 -12.77 -14.63 -5.54
N ASN A 41 -13.25 -14.27 -4.34
CA ASN A 41 -14.03 -13.08 -4.08
C ASN A 41 -13.11 -12.03 -3.43
N TYR A 42 -12.66 -11.05 -4.21
CA TYR A 42 -11.80 -9.96 -3.70
C TYR A 42 -12.46 -9.15 -2.59
N GLY A 43 -13.79 -9.09 -2.56
CA GLY A 43 -14.53 -8.38 -1.52
C GLY A 43 -14.43 -9.02 -0.14
N GLU A 44 -13.99 -10.28 0.00
CA GLU A 44 -13.83 -10.95 1.31
C GLU A 44 -12.41 -10.85 1.86
N VAL A 45 -11.47 -10.40 1.04
CA VAL A 45 -10.06 -10.28 1.42
C VAL A 45 -9.88 -9.09 2.37
N SER A 46 -9.43 -9.38 3.58
CA SER A 46 -9.17 -8.39 4.63
C SER A 46 -7.69 -7.98 4.74
N VAL A 47 -6.77 -8.78 4.18
CA VAL A 47 -5.32 -8.55 4.19
C VAL A 47 -4.76 -8.78 2.80
N LEU A 48 -3.93 -7.85 2.32
CA LEU A 48 -3.26 -7.94 1.04
C LEU A 48 -1.77 -7.57 1.19
N ARG A 49 -0.91 -8.42 0.63
CA ARG A 49 0.55 -8.23 0.61
C ARG A 49 1.06 -8.12 -0.82
N LEU A 50 1.70 -6.99 -1.11
CA LEU A 50 2.26 -6.64 -2.41
C LEU A 50 3.71 -6.13 -2.26
N ASP A 51 4.40 -6.54 -1.19
CA ASP A 51 5.78 -6.19 -0.92
C ASP A 51 6.77 -6.81 -1.92
N PHE A 52 7.87 -6.10 -2.21
CA PHE A 52 8.97 -6.55 -3.11
C PHE A 52 8.55 -6.90 -4.55
N ARG A 53 7.65 -6.11 -5.16
CA ARG A 53 7.11 -6.39 -6.51
C ARG A 53 7.47 -5.35 -7.58
N ASN A 54 8.35 -4.39 -7.27
CA ASN A 54 8.73 -3.31 -8.19
C ASN A 54 7.51 -2.51 -8.71
N ILE A 55 6.48 -2.36 -7.87
CA ILE A 55 5.26 -1.65 -8.24
C ILE A 55 5.53 -0.15 -8.33
N LEU A 56 5.15 0.46 -9.44
CA LEU A 56 5.21 1.90 -9.68
C LEU A 56 3.84 2.58 -9.53
N ARG A 57 2.76 1.89 -9.94
CA ARG A 57 1.40 2.47 -9.98
C ARG A 57 0.36 1.59 -9.28
N MET A 58 -0.48 2.24 -8.48
CA MET A 58 -1.50 1.60 -7.66
C MET A 58 -2.83 1.57 -8.43
N GLU A 59 -3.16 0.42 -9.01
CA GLU A 59 -4.42 0.23 -9.75
C GLU A 59 -5.19 -0.98 -9.21
N ASN A 60 -6.47 -1.10 -9.56
CA ASN A 60 -7.32 -2.27 -9.28
C ASN A 60 -7.58 -2.59 -7.78
N LEU A 61 -7.13 -1.74 -6.85
CA LEU A 61 -7.38 -1.92 -5.41
C LEU A 61 -8.86 -1.74 -5.03
N TRP A 62 -9.68 -1.14 -5.91
CA TRP A 62 -11.11 -0.93 -5.70
C TRP A 62 -11.94 -2.22 -5.52
N LEU A 63 -11.35 -3.37 -5.87
CA LEU A 63 -11.96 -4.69 -5.68
C LEU A 63 -12.01 -5.14 -4.22
N PHE A 64 -11.14 -4.59 -3.35
CA PHE A 64 -10.93 -5.05 -1.98
C PHE A 64 -11.73 -4.22 -0.95
N THR A 65 -13.05 -4.18 -1.10
CA THR A 65 -13.93 -3.31 -0.30
C THR A 65 -13.94 -3.60 1.22
N ASN A 66 -13.45 -4.77 1.64
CA ASN A 66 -13.29 -5.13 3.05
C ASN A 66 -11.84 -5.17 3.54
N LEU A 67 -10.91 -4.58 2.78
CA LEU A 67 -9.50 -4.57 3.16
C LEU A 67 -9.29 -3.78 4.46
N THR A 68 -8.57 -4.41 5.40
CA THR A 68 -8.22 -3.84 6.70
C THR A 68 -6.72 -3.62 6.85
N LYS A 69 -5.90 -4.40 6.13
CA LYS A 69 -4.44 -4.29 6.13
C LYS A 69 -3.90 -4.37 4.70
N LEU A 70 -3.08 -3.40 4.33
CA LEU A 70 -2.41 -3.33 3.03
C LEU A 70 -0.91 -3.14 3.23
N GLN A 71 -0.14 -4.13 2.79
CA GLN A 71 1.33 -4.09 2.83
C GLN A 71 1.86 -3.89 1.41
N MET A 72 2.59 -2.80 1.20
CA MET A 72 3.16 -2.40 -0.10
C MET A 72 4.59 -1.85 0.04
N ASP A 73 5.28 -2.25 1.10
CA ASP A 73 6.65 -1.82 1.33
C ASP A 73 7.63 -2.42 0.29
N ASN A 74 8.80 -1.80 0.15
CA ASN A 74 9.84 -2.24 -0.78
C ASN A 74 9.36 -2.30 -2.25
N ASN A 75 8.71 -1.24 -2.70
CA ASN A 75 8.32 -1.03 -4.09
C ASN A 75 8.96 0.28 -4.62
N ILE A 76 8.53 0.76 -5.79
CA ILE A 76 9.01 2.00 -6.39
C ILE A 76 7.89 3.02 -6.61
N ILE A 77 6.85 2.97 -5.75
CA ILE A 77 5.66 3.81 -5.85
C ILE A 77 6.06 5.27 -5.63
N GLU A 78 5.59 6.16 -6.50
CA GLU A 78 5.89 7.60 -6.44
C GLU A 78 4.71 8.44 -5.95
N ARG A 79 3.48 7.92 -6.10
CA ARG A 79 2.23 8.61 -5.78
C ARG A 79 1.28 7.65 -5.07
N ILE A 80 0.65 8.14 -4.00
CA ILE A 80 -0.41 7.41 -3.30
C ILE A 80 -1.71 7.64 -4.07
N GLU A 81 -2.26 6.57 -4.67
CA GLU A 81 -3.47 6.63 -5.48
C GLU A 81 -4.30 5.33 -5.37
N GLY A 82 -5.57 5.38 -5.78
CA GLY A 82 -6.41 4.19 -5.86
C GLY A 82 -6.87 3.62 -4.50
N LEU A 83 -6.78 4.39 -3.42
CA LEU A 83 -7.20 4.00 -2.06
C LEU A 83 -8.63 4.49 -1.70
N ASP A 84 -9.30 5.21 -2.61
CA ASP A 84 -10.57 5.92 -2.35
C ASP A 84 -11.69 5.03 -1.83
N THR A 85 -11.70 3.74 -2.19
CA THR A 85 -12.75 2.78 -1.80
C THR A 85 -12.42 1.99 -0.53
N LEU A 86 -11.20 2.12 0.02
CA LEU A 86 -10.69 1.29 1.11
C LEU A 86 -11.06 1.85 2.49
N HIS A 87 -12.33 2.17 2.70
CA HIS A 87 -12.81 2.85 3.90
C HIS A 87 -12.61 2.08 5.22
N LYS A 88 -12.33 0.77 5.14
CA LYS A 88 -12.09 -0.10 6.30
C LYS A 88 -10.62 -0.31 6.62
N LEU A 89 -9.72 0.34 5.89
CA LEU A 89 -8.29 0.17 6.08
C LEU A 89 -7.88 0.73 7.44
N THR A 90 -7.25 -0.11 8.25
CA THR A 90 -6.76 0.23 9.60
C THR A 90 -5.24 0.31 9.64
N TRP A 91 -4.57 -0.45 8.78
CA TRP A 91 -3.11 -0.52 8.71
C TRP A 91 -2.64 -0.42 7.25
N LEU A 92 -1.73 0.53 7.00
CA LEU A 92 -1.14 0.78 5.69
C LEU A 92 0.38 0.92 5.82
N ASP A 93 1.13 0.07 5.12
CA ASP A 93 2.57 0.18 5.01
C ASP A 93 3.01 0.45 3.57
N LEU A 94 3.60 1.61 3.38
CA LEU A 94 4.16 2.13 2.14
C LEU A 94 5.65 2.48 2.33
N SER A 95 6.31 1.87 3.32
CA SER A 95 7.72 2.11 3.60
C SER A 95 8.63 1.67 2.45
N PHE A 96 9.82 2.25 2.33
CA PHE A 96 10.77 1.90 1.26
C PHE A 96 10.17 2.02 -0.15
N ASN A 97 9.57 3.18 -0.43
CA ASN A 97 9.07 3.58 -1.75
C ASN A 97 9.73 4.91 -2.19
N ASN A 98 9.24 5.51 -3.27
CA ASN A 98 9.72 6.79 -3.81
C ASN A 98 8.67 7.91 -3.67
N ILE A 99 7.77 7.80 -2.69
CA ILE A 99 6.64 8.73 -2.53
C ILE A 99 7.18 10.11 -2.16
N THR A 100 6.68 11.15 -2.84
CA THR A 100 7.13 12.54 -2.66
C THR A 100 6.15 13.41 -1.89
N ARG A 101 4.87 13.03 -1.84
CA ARG A 101 3.80 13.78 -1.20
C ARG A 101 2.80 12.85 -0.53
N ILE A 102 2.24 13.31 0.58
CA ILE A 102 1.11 12.65 1.23
C ILE A 102 -0.15 13.14 0.52
N GLU A 103 -0.85 12.25 -0.19
CA GLU A 103 -2.07 12.53 -0.93
C GLU A 103 -2.94 11.26 -0.99
N GLY A 104 -4.22 11.36 -1.39
CA GLY A 104 -5.06 10.19 -1.64
C GLY A 104 -5.42 9.35 -0.39
N LEU A 105 -5.27 9.92 0.82
CA LEU A 105 -5.61 9.25 2.08
C LEU A 105 -6.96 9.70 2.67
N ASP A 106 -7.66 10.65 2.04
CA ASP A 106 -8.87 11.31 2.57
C ASP A 106 -10.01 10.35 2.93
N SER A 107 -10.11 9.23 2.22
CA SER A 107 -11.14 8.21 2.41
C SER A 107 -10.85 7.26 3.58
N LEU A 108 -9.62 7.23 4.10
CA LEU A 108 -9.11 6.23 5.05
C LEU A 108 -9.38 6.63 6.50
N THR A 109 -10.63 6.99 6.79
CA THR A 109 -11.05 7.52 8.10
C THR A 109 -10.91 6.55 9.27
N GLU A 110 -10.73 5.25 9.00
CA GLU A 110 -10.51 4.18 9.98
C GLU A 110 -9.03 3.86 10.21
N LEU A 111 -8.10 4.54 9.52
CA LEU A 111 -6.67 4.24 9.59
C LEU A 111 -6.11 4.55 10.99
N THR A 112 -5.50 3.55 11.62
CA THR A 112 -4.86 3.66 12.94
C THR A 112 -3.34 3.64 12.85
N ASP A 113 -2.81 3.01 11.80
CA ASP A 113 -1.39 2.78 11.62
C ASP A 113 -0.98 3.09 10.17
N LEU A 114 -0.10 4.09 10.01
CA LEU A 114 0.45 4.50 8.73
C LEU A 114 1.98 4.51 8.77
N SER A 115 2.60 3.73 7.89
CA SER A 115 4.05 3.70 7.71
C SER A 115 4.43 4.23 6.32
N LEU A 116 5.17 5.35 6.32
CA LEU A 116 5.76 6.01 5.16
C LEU A 116 7.29 6.14 5.33
N TYR A 117 7.89 5.27 6.13
CA TYR A 117 9.32 5.29 6.42
C TYR A 117 10.17 5.10 5.15
N ASN A 118 11.29 5.80 5.03
CA ASN A 118 12.18 5.68 3.87
C ASN A 118 11.48 5.98 2.53
N ASN A 119 10.94 7.19 2.42
CA ASN A 119 10.38 7.76 1.19
C ASN A 119 11.11 9.08 0.85
N ARG A 120 10.52 9.91 -0.03
CA ARG A 120 11.07 11.20 -0.46
C ARG A 120 10.10 12.35 -0.14
N ILE A 121 9.31 12.21 0.92
CA ILE A 121 8.28 13.17 1.30
C ILE A 121 8.94 14.44 1.83
N THR A 122 8.47 15.60 1.36
CA THR A 122 9.06 16.91 1.69
C THR A 122 8.28 17.70 2.73
N ALA A 123 7.03 17.33 2.99
CA ALA A 123 6.12 18.03 3.90
C ALA A 123 5.12 17.05 4.52
N ILE A 124 4.71 17.33 5.75
CA ILE A 124 3.55 16.69 6.36
C ILE A 124 2.34 17.56 6.00
N GLU A 125 1.46 17.04 5.14
CA GLU A 125 0.25 17.69 4.63
C GLU A 125 -0.86 16.63 4.45
N ASN A 126 -2.11 17.07 4.27
CA ASN A 126 -3.26 16.19 3.94
C ASN A 126 -3.56 15.08 4.96
N MET A 127 -3.44 15.38 6.26
CA MET A 127 -3.66 14.43 7.36
C MET A 127 -5.00 14.63 8.11
N ASP A 128 -5.79 15.65 7.76
CA ASP A 128 -6.99 16.09 8.50
C ASP A 128 -8.09 15.02 8.64
N SER A 129 -8.15 14.10 7.67
CA SER A 129 -9.11 13.01 7.61
C SER A 129 -8.76 11.85 8.55
N LEU A 130 -7.48 11.67 8.88
CA LEU A 130 -6.93 10.51 9.60
C LEU A 130 -7.06 10.65 11.12
N LYS A 131 -8.29 10.92 11.59
CA LYS A 131 -8.58 11.25 13.00
C LYS A 131 -8.36 10.10 13.99
N LYS A 132 -8.24 8.87 13.49
CA LYS A 132 -8.01 7.65 14.29
C LYS A 132 -6.54 7.20 14.30
N LEU A 133 -5.65 7.95 13.64
CA LEU A 133 -4.25 7.58 13.51
C LEU A 133 -3.56 7.63 14.88
N ASN A 134 -3.06 6.48 15.32
CA ASN A 134 -2.34 6.30 16.58
C ASN A 134 -0.84 6.13 16.35
N VAL A 135 -0.47 5.50 15.24
CA VAL A 135 0.92 5.23 14.86
C VAL A 135 1.18 5.85 13.51
N PHE A 136 2.14 6.77 13.47
CA PHE A 136 2.60 7.40 12.25
C PHE A 136 4.13 7.31 12.16
N SER A 137 4.63 6.52 11.21
CA SER A 137 6.07 6.38 10.94
C SER A 137 6.43 7.11 9.66
N ILE A 138 7.18 8.21 9.79
CA ILE A 138 7.59 9.08 8.68
C ILE A 138 9.11 9.29 8.62
N GLY A 139 9.87 8.52 9.40
CA GLY A 139 11.33 8.64 9.45
C GLY A 139 12.00 8.42 8.09
N ASN A 140 13.22 8.95 7.93
CA ASN A 140 14.01 8.87 6.71
C ASN A 140 13.27 9.39 5.46
N ASN A 141 12.71 10.59 5.58
CA ASN A 141 12.14 11.37 4.49
C ASN A 141 12.94 12.68 4.30
N GLN A 142 12.48 13.55 3.39
CA GLN A 142 13.12 14.83 3.06
C GLN A 142 12.31 16.00 3.63
N ILE A 143 11.70 15.81 4.81
CA ILE A 143 10.80 16.79 5.42
C ILE A 143 11.59 18.04 5.79
N ASP A 144 11.12 19.17 5.26
CA ASP A 144 11.60 20.50 5.59
C ASP A 144 10.48 21.23 6.34
N ASP A 145 10.79 21.76 7.52
CA ASP A 145 9.83 22.39 8.42
C ASP A 145 9.12 23.59 7.78
N GLU A 146 9.74 24.24 6.78
CA GLU A 146 9.16 25.38 6.07
C GLU A 146 7.95 25.01 5.19
N ASN A 147 7.80 23.74 4.80
CA ASN A 147 6.78 23.29 3.85
C ASN A 147 5.63 22.50 4.48
N SER A 148 5.68 22.22 5.79
CA SER A 148 4.66 21.42 6.49
C SER A 148 3.50 22.30 6.95
N VAL A 149 2.25 21.91 6.66
CA VAL A 149 1.03 22.67 6.98
C VAL A 149 -0.13 21.75 7.32
#